data_AF-A3LYW6-F1
#
_entry.id   AF-A3LYW6-F1
#
_cell.length_a   1.000
_cell.length_b   1.000
_cell.length_c   1.000
_cell.angle_alpha   90.00
_cell.angle_beta   90.00
_cell.angle_gamma   90.00
#
_symmetry.space_group_name_H-M   'P 1'
#
loop_
_entity.id
_entity.type
_entity.pdbx_description
1 polymer ?
#
loop_
_entity_poly.entity_id
_entity_poly.type
_entity_poly.pdbx_seq_one_letter_code
_entity_poly.pdbx_strand_id
1 'polypeptide(L)'
;MSNYPVLVCGLRAFLHPMGPNKENAFNPCFVTWLYGVFAIVTFVSGFVYLFHTLRYGLRYGTYSPKDTGLSHYIRVNSVLLHVILFLYLTSFNSIHERLADHKIFAFGSVSIVLLFLILPLHFIETSYRAIPSDLLLLFWPGLTLLHLISLFQDNYTNWPVIKSVEYDSQIKVIEFFLIGNSISIFWMEFSKDIWRPNSELTLQYTKDGRAEKLCEPNVIETITFSWMNELIMTSYK
;
A
#
# COMPACT_ATOMS: atom_id res chain seq x y z
N MET A 1 10.50 -42.15 -2.54
CA MET A 1 10.35 -40.95 -1.70
C MET A 1 11.26 -39.89 -2.26
N SER A 2 10.69 -38.94 -3.03
CA SER A 2 11.44 -37.78 -3.52
C SER A 2 11.85 -36.94 -2.31
N ASN A 3 13.15 -36.67 -2.16
CA ASN A 3 13.66 -35.76 -1.13
C ASN A 3 13.14 -34.36 -1.45
N TYR A 4 12.03 -33.97 -0.83
CA TYR A 4 11.57 -32.59 -0.91
C TYR A 4 12.65 -31.68 -0.30
N PRO A 5 13.08 -30.65 -1.03
CA PRO A 5 14.04 -29.68 -0.51
C PRO A 5 13.52 -29.03 0.79
N VAL A 6 14.39 -28.98 1.81
CA VAL A 6 14.04 -28.41 3.12
C VAL A 6 14.00 -26.89 3.01
N LEU A 7 12.81 -26.32 3.21
CA LEU A 7 12.63 -24.87 3.28
C LEU A 7 13.12 -24.33 4.63
N VAL A 8 13.93 -23.27 4.60
CA VAL A 8 14.34 -22.54 5.80
C VAL A 8 13.32 -21.44 6.08
N CYS A 9 12.58 -21.57 7.19
CA CYS A 9 11.52 -20.62 7.57
C CYS A 9 11.82 -19.98 8.94
N GLY A 10 10.97 -19.01 9.32
CA GLY A 10 11.21 -18.13 10.48
C GLY A 10 12.25 -17.05 10.18
N LEU A 11 12.80 -16.42 11.22
CA LEU A 11 13.76 -15.32 11.08
C LEU A 11 15.03 -15.71 10.29
N ARG A 12 15.38 -17.00 10.27
CA ARG A 12 16.51 -17.53 9.50
C ARG A 12 16.30 -17.41 7.99
N ALA A 13 15.06 -17.21 7.51
CA ALA A 13 14.78 -17.00 6.08
C ALA A 13 15.46 -15.73 5.54
N PHE A 14 15.70 -14.71 6.38
CA PHE A 14 16.46 -13.51 5.97
C PHE A 14 17.93 -13.79 5.66
N LEU A 15 18.51 -14.81 6.30
CA LEU A 15 19.88 -15.25 6.03
C LEU A 15 19.95 -16.18 4.80
N HIS A 16 18.81 -16.70 4.36
CA HIS A 16 18.68 -17.61 3.22
C HIS A 16 17.52 -17.17 2.30
N PRO A 17 17.67 -16.02 1.61
CA PRO A 17 16.59 -15.44 0.81
C PRO A 17 16.32 -16.22 -0.47
N MET A 18 17.27 -17.03 -0.95
CA MET A 18 17.14 -17.81 -2.19
C MET A 18 16.53 -19.19 -1.92
N GLY A 19 15.76 -19.70 -2.87
CA GLY A 19 15.25 -21.05 -2.85
C GLY A 19 16.39 -22.10 -2.84
N PRO A 20 16.17 -23.27 -2.23
CA PRO A 20 17.15 -24.36 -2.29
C PRO A 20 17.35 -24.80 -3.75
N ASN A 21 18.58 -25.26 -4.07
CA ASN A 21 19.03 -25.68 -5.40
C ASN A 21 19.43 -24.56 -6.40
N LYS A 22 19.67 -23.32 -5.95
CA LYS A 22 20.14 -22.20 -6.80
C LYS A 22 19.23 -21.87 -8.00
N GLU A 23 17.94 -22.22 -7.91
CA GLU A 23 16.96 -21.70 -8.85
C GLU A 23 16.87 -20.17 -8.67
N ASN A 24 16.59 -19.43 -9.75
CA ASN A 24 16.43 -17.97 -9.71
C ASN A 24 15.07 -17.59 -9.09
N ALA A 25 14.85 -18.04 -7.86
CA ALA A 25 13.62 -17.90 -7.11
C ALA A 25 13.93 -17.56 -5.66
N PHE A 26 13.11 -16.70 -5.06
CA PHE A 26 13.20 -16.45 -3.63
C PHE A 26 12.58 -17.60 -2.85
N ASN A 27 13.04 -17.76 -1.62
CA ASN A 27 12.41 -18.62 -0.64
C ASN A 27 11.00 -18.06 -0.31
N PRO A 28 9.91 -18.83 -0.46
CA PRO A 28 8.55 -18.36 -0.14
C PRO A 28 8.40 -17.88 1.30
N CYS A 29 9.14 -18.47 2.24
CA CYS A 29 9.18 -18.02 3.63
C CYS A 29 9.85 -16.64 3.76
N PHE A 30 10.84 -16.31 2.93
CA PHE A 30 11.44 -14.97 2.93
C PHE A 30 10.44 -13.91 2.45
N VAL A 31 9.72 -14.20 1.37
CA VAL A 31 8.75 -13.26 0.75
C VAL A 31 7.58 -12.95 1.68
N THR A 32 7.04 -13.98 2.32
CA THR A 32 5.99 -13.81 3.34
C THR A 32 6.49 -13.00 4.53
N TRP A 33 7.73 -13.22 4.98
CA TRP A 33 8.33 -12.36 6.00
C TRP A 33 8.54 -10.91 5.53
N LEU A 34 8.81 -10.66 4.25
CA LEU A 34 8.83 -9.28 3.71
C LEU A 34 7.48 -8.60 3.85
N TYR A 35 6.37 -9.29 3.57
CA TYR A 35 5.02 -8.78 3.85
C TYR A 35 4.82 -8.48 5.33
N GLY A 36 5.26 -9.39 6.22
CA GLY A 36 5.17 -9.20 7.67
C GLY A 36 5.95 -7.98 8.16
N VAL A 37 7.21 -7.83 7.73
CA VAL A 37 8.04 -6.66 8.08
C VAL A 37 7.45 -5.37 7.52
N PHE A 38 7.00 -5.39 6.27
CA PHE A 38 6.34 -4.26 5.63
C PHE A 38 5.08 -3.83 6.41
N ALA A 39 4.26 -4.79 6.84
CA ALA A 39 3.08 -4.54 7.66
C ALA A 39 3.46 -3.95 9.02
N ILE A 40 4.47 -4.49 9.73
CA ILE A 40 4.89 -3.99 11.04
C ILE A 40 5.40 -2.55 10.93
N VAL A 41 6.29 -2.27 9.97
CA VAL A 41 6.86 -0.93 9.77
C VAL A 41 5.74 0.07 9.48
N THR A 42 4.84 -0.27 8.55
CA THR A 42 3.69 0.57 8.18
C THR A 42 2.74 0.76 9.35
N PHE A 43 2.46 -0.30 10.12
CA PHE A 43 1.58 -0.22 11.28
C PHE A 43 2.13 0.73 12.32
N VAL A 44 3.42 0.62 12.68
CA VAL A 44 4.04 1.48 13.69
C VAL A 44 4.07 2.93 13.22
N SER A 45 4.59 3.21 12.01
CA SER A 45 4.68 4.58 11.50
C SER A 45 3.30 5.19 11.28
N GLY A 46 2.38 4.44 10.70
CA GLY A 46 1.02 4.89 10.44
C GLY A 46 0.18 5.03 11.69
N PHE A 47 0.33 4.17 12.70
CA PHE A 47 -0.37 4.33 13.98
C PHE A 47 0.06 5.61 14.68
N VAL A 48 1.37 5.89 14.73
CA VAL A 48 1.89 7.16 15.27
C VAL A 48 1.33 8.35 14.48
N TYR A 49 1.33 8.26 13.14
CA TYR A 49 0.81 9.31 12.28
C TYR A 49 -0.71 9.55 12.47
N LEU A 50 -1.50 8.48 12.52
CA LEU A 50 -2.94 8.53 12.72
C LEU A 50 -3.27 9.09 14.12
N PHE A 51 -2.60 8.59 15.16
CA PHE A 51 -2.77 9.08 16.52
C PHE A 51 -2.45 10.58 16.62
N HIS A 52 -1.33 11.03 16.05
CA HIS A 52 -0.99 12.44 16.03
C HIS A 52 -2.04 13.26 15.27
N THR A 53 -2.52 12.77 14.13
CA THR A 53 -3.52 13.46 13.31
C THR A 53 -4.86 13.58 14.04
N LEU A 54 -5.31 12.53 14.72
CA LEU A 54 -6.57 12.56 15.46
C LEU A 54 -6.48 13.37 16.76
N ARG A 55 -5.32 13.35 17.43
CA ARG A 55 -5.15 14.02 18.74
C ARG A 55 -4.87 15.51 18.60
N TYR A 56 -4.07 15.90 17.61
CA TYR A 56 -3.57 17.26 17.45
C TYR A 56 -4.02 17.93 16.15
N GLY A 57 -4.55 17.16 15.20
CA GLY A 57 -5.06 17.70 13.95
C GLY A 57 -6.39 18.41 14.17
N LEU A 58 -6.52 19.60 13.57
CA LEU A 58 -7.78 20.30 13.48
C LEU A 58 -8.53 19.78 12.25
N ARG A 59 -9.73 19.27 12.48
CA ARG A 59 -10.63 18.86 11.41
C ARG A 59 -11.34 20.08 10.84
N TYR A 60 -11.33 20.22 9.53
CA TYR A 60 -12.07 21.27 8.83
C TYR A 60 -13.08 20.65 7.88
N GLY A 61 -14.27 21.25 7.82
CA GLY A 61 -15.34 20.85 6.91
C GLY A 61 -16.01 19.50 7.18
N THR A 62 -16.95 19.20 6.28
CA THR A 62 -17.74 17.96 6.31
C THR A 62 -17.27 16.98 5.23
N TYR A 63 -17.59 15.70 5.40
CA TYR A 63 -17.38 14.68 4.36
C TYR A 63 -18.56 14.66 3.39
N SER A 64 -18.99 15.83 2.93
CA SER A 64 -20.01 15.95 1.90
C SER A 64 -19.32 15.93 0.52
N PRO A 65 -19.91 15.29 -0.51
CA PRO A 65 -19.36 15.35 -1.87
C PRO A 65 -19.19 16.76 -2.42
N LYS A 66 -19.92 17.74 -1.87
CA LYS A 66 -19.76 19.15 -2.21
C LYS A 66 -18.42 19.72 -1.73
N ASP A 67 -17.90 19.22 -0.62
CA ASP A 67 -16.73 19.77 0.08
C ASP A 67 -15.45 19.01 -0.29
N THR A 68 -15.54 17.68 -0.40
CA THR A 68 -14.39 16.79 -0.72
C THR A 68 -14.31 16.39 -2.20
N GLY A 69 -15.36 16.63 -2.98
CA GLY A 69 -15.48 16.15 -4.36
C GLY A 69 -15.74 14.65 -4.48
N LEU A 70 -16.08 14.21 -5.69
CA LEU A 70 -16.34 12.80 -6.00
C LEU A 70 -15.04 11.95 -6.01
N SER A 71 -13.90 12.57 -6.35
CA SER A 71 -12.60 11.90 -6.42
C SER A 71 -12.20 11.27 -5.08
N HIS A 72 -12.52 11.92 -3.95
CA HIS A 72 -12.32 11.38 -2.62
C HIS A 72 -13.01 10.02 -2.43
N TYR A 73 -14.29 9.89 -2.81
CA TYR A 73 -15.00 8.63 -2.67
C TYR A 73 -14.50 7.57 -3.63
N ILE A 74 -14.12 7.95 -4.85
CA ILE A 74 -13.51 7.00 -5.80
C ILE A 74 -12.23 6.40 -5.17
N ARG A 75 -11.36 7.24 -4.62
CA ARG A 75 -10.14 6.80 -3.92
C ARG A 75 -10.45 5.85 -2.76
N VAL A 76 -11.33 6.24 -1.84
CA VAL A 76 -11.70 5.41 -0.67
C VAL A 76 -12.33 4.07 -1.13
N ASN A 77 -13.19 4.08 -2.14
CA ASN A 77 -13.78 2.86 -2.68
C ASN A 77 -12.74 1.96 -3.38
N SER A 78 -11.74 2.52 -4.07
CA SER A 78 -10.64 1.74 -4.63
C SER A 78 -9.82 1.05 -3.54
N VAL A 79 -9.57 1.73 -2.41
CA VAL A 79 -8.91 1.12 -1.24
C VAL A 79 -9.78 0.02 -0.65
N LEU A 80 -11.08 0.26 -0.46
CA LEU A 80 -12.02 -0.74 0.04
C LEU A 80 -12.06 -1.99 -0.87
N LEU A 81 -12.10 -1.78 -2.19
CA LEU A 81 -12.01 -2.86 -3.17
C LEU A 81 -10.68 -3.61 -3.02
N HIS A 82 -9.57 -2.91 -2.83
CA HIS A 82 -8.26 -3.53 -2.60
C HIS A 82 -8.27 -4.42 -1.35
N VAL A 83 -8.86 -3.93 -0.25
CA VAL A 83 -9.01 -4.71 0.99
C VAL A 83 -9.82 -5.98 0.75
N ILE A 84 -10.97 -5.87 0.06
CA ILE A 84 -11.82 -7.02 -0.24
C ILE A 84 -11.08 -8.04 -1.10
N LEU A 85 -10.42 -7.60 -2.17
CA LEU A 85 -9.62 -8.46 -3.04
C LEU A 85 -8.48 -9.15 -2.28
N PHE A 86 -7.81 -8.42 -1.38
CA PHE A 86 -6.70 -8.96 -0.61
C PHE A 86 -7.16 -9.97 0.45
N LEU A 87 -8.28 -9.72 1.13
CA LEU A 87 -8.91 -10.68 2.04
C LEU A 87 -9.35 -11.95 1.28
N TYR A 88 -9.91 -11.77 0.08
CA TYR A 88 -10.30 -12.89 -0.77
C TYR A 88 -9.07 -13.69 -1.22
N LEU A 89 -7.99 -13.04 -1.65
CA LEU A 89 -6.71 -13.71 -1.94
C LEU A 89 -6.21 -14.50 -0.71
N THR A 90 -6.29 -13.88 0.47
CA THR A 90 -5.82 -14.49 1.73
C THR A 90 -6.63 -15.74 2.08
N SER A 91 -7.91 -15.81 1.68
CA SER A 91 -8.77 -16.98 1.94
C SER A 91 -8.31 -18.27 1.25
N PHE A 92 -7.50 -18.16 0.19
CA PHE A 92 -6.90 -19.32 -0.48
C PHE A 92 -5.70 -19.92 0.26
N ASN A 93 -5.20 -19.27 1.32
CA ASN A 93 -4.17 -19.87 2.17
C ASN A 93 -4.79 -20.95 3.05
N SER A 94 -4.55 -22.21 2.69
CA SER A 94 -5.05 -23.37 3.43
C SER A 94 -4.37 -23.49 4.80
N ILE A 95 -5.17 -23.48 5.87
CA ILE A 95 -4.71 -23.72 7.26
C ILE A 95 -4.16 -25.16 7.42
N HIS A 96 -4.51 -26.06 6.51
CA HIS A 96 -4.16 -27.48 6.62
C HIS A 96 -2.77 -27.81 6.05
N GLU A 97 -2.10 -26.85 5.42
CA GLU A 97 -0.72 -27.02 4.99
C GLU A 97 0.25 -26.79 6.16
N ARG A 98 1.23 -27.69 6.33
CA ARG A 98 2.24 -27.70 7.42
C ARG A 98 3.10 -26.42 7.49
N LEU A 99 2.99 -25.52 6.52
CA LEU A 99 3.71 -24.26 6.39
C LEU A 99 2.76 -23.05 6.31
N ALA A 100 1.49 -23.19 6.68
CA ALA A 100 0.50 -22.11 6.55
C ALA A 100 0.67 -20.97 7.59
N ASP A 101 1.21 -21.27 8.78
CA ASP A 101 1.22 -20.34 9.91
C ASP A 101 1.89 -18.99 9.60
N HIS A 102 3.03 -19.03 8.90
CA HIS A 102 3.76 -17.80 8.57
C HIS A 102 3.05 -16.98 7.47
N LYS A 103 2.33 -17.64 6.54
CA LYS A 103 1.52 -16.98 5.51
C LYS A 103 0.31 -16.29 6.15
N ILE A 104 -0.39 -17.01 7.04
CA ILE A 104 -1.55 -16.49 7.77
C ILE A 104 -1.14 -15.29 8.61
N PHE A 105 -0.04 -15.37 9.35
CA PHE A 105 0.45 -14.25 10.16
C PHE A 105 0.83 -13.04 9.29
N ALA A 106 1.62 -13.24 8.23
CA ALA A 106 2.08 -12.16 7.38
C ALA A 106 0.93 -11.47 6.63
N PHE A 107 0.10 -12.24 5.91
CA PHE A 107 -1.03 -11.67 5.17
C PHE A 107 -2.10 -11.13 6.10
N GLY A 108 -2.39 -11.80 7.22
CA GLY A 108 -3.29 -11.28 8.25
C GLY A 108 -2.82 -9.93 8.81
N SER A 109 -1.52 -9.76 9.03
CA SER A 109 -0.94 -8.48 9.47
C SER A 109 -1.15 -7.38 8.42
N VAL A 110 -0.95 -7.68 7.15
CA VAL A 110 -1.24 -6.73 6.05
C VAL A 110 -2.72 -6.40 5.97
N SER A 111 -3.61 -7.38 6.15
CA SER A 111 -5.07 -7.15 6.19
C SER A 111 -5.45 -6.21 7.35
N ILE A 112 -4.85 -6.38 8.53
CA ILE A 112 -5.07 -5.50 9.68
C ILE A 112 -4.61 -4.07 9.35
N VAL A 113 -3.42 -3.91 8.76
CA VAL A 113 -2.91 -2.60 8.32
C VAL A 113 -3.85 -1.96 7.30
N LEU A 114 -4.32 -2.71 6.31
CA LEU A 114 -5.25 -2.20 5.30
C LEU A 114 -6.57 -1.73 5.92
N LEU A 115 -7.19 -2.55 6.78
CA LEU A 115 -8.51 -2.28 7.38
C LEU A 115 -8.50 -1.19 8.44
N PHE A 116 -7.55 -1.23 9.37
CA PHE A 116 -7.58 -0.42 10.59
C PHE A 116 -6.68 0.80 10.53
N LEU A 117 -5.79 0.88 9.53
CA LEU A 117 -4.87 2.00 9.39
C LEU A 117 -5.02 2.69 8.04
N ILE A 118 -4.78 1.99 6.93
CA ILE A 118 -4.75 2.62 5.59
C ILE A 118 -6.13 3.12 5.20
N LEU A 119 -7.18 2.28 5.26
CA LEU A 119 -8.53 2.68 4.88
C LEU A 119 -9.07 3.87 5.71
N PRO A 120 -8.98 3.89 7.06
CA PRO A 120 -9.35 5.06 7.84
C PRO A 120 -8.54 6.30 7.47
N LEU A 121 -7.24 6.15 7.18
CA LEU A 121 -6.39 7.28 6.82
C LEU A 121 -6.83 7.94 5.52
N HIS A 122 -7.11 7.13 4.49
CA HIS A 122 -7.69 7.59 3.21
C HIS A 122 -9.01 8.33 3.39
N PHE A 123 -9.83 7.90 4.36
CA PHE A 123 -11.12 8.53 4.63
C PHE A 123 -10.98 9.90 5.30
N ILE A 124 -10.06 10.04 6.26
CA ILE A 124 -9.97 11.27 7.05
C ILE A 124 -9.03 12.33 6.45
N GLU A 125 -8.00 11.91 5.71
CA GLU A 125 -6.85 12.74 5.35
C GLU A 125 -7.22 14.11 4.75
N THR A 126 -8.18 14.14 3.82
CA THR A 126 -8.58 15.35 3.08
C THR A 126 -9.12 16.46 3.99
N SER A 127 -9.62 16.11 5.18
CA SER A 127 -10.17 17.08 6.14
C SER A 127 -9.18 17.54 7.21
N TYR A 128 -7.99 16.91 7.30
CA TYR A 128 -6.97 17.22 8.31
C TYR A 128 -5.66 17.73 7.72
N ARG A 129 -5.37 17.47 6.44
CA ARG A 129 -4.05 17.71 5.84
C ARG A 129 -4.15 18.50 4.53
N ALA A 130 -3.20 19.42 4.36
CA ALA A 130 -3.06 20.28 3.19
C ALA A 130 -2.43 19.57 1.99
N ILE A 131 -1.58 18.57 2.26
CA ILE A 131 -0.86 17.75 1.27
C ILE A 131 -1.13 16.25 1.51
N PRO A 132 -0.95 15.37 0.50
CA PRO A 132 -1.10 13.93 0.68
C PRO A 132 -0.08 13.39 1.68
N SER A 133 -0.46 12.34 2.40
CA SER A 133 0.38 11.69 3.39
C SER A 133 1.53 10.94 2.73
N ASP A 134 2.75 11.26 3.17
CA ASP A 134 3.96 10.53 2.77
C ASP A 134 3.86 9.04 3.05
N LEU A 135 3.18 8.65 4.13
CA LEU A 135 2.93 7.24 4.46
C LEU A 135 2.15 6.55 3.34
N LEU A 136 1.06 7.15 2.88
CA LEU A 136 0.21 6.58 1.82
C LEU A 136 0.94 6.57 0.48
N LEU A 137 1.66 7.65 0.16
CA LEU A 137 2.45 7.77 -1.07
C LEU A 137 3.56 6.72 -1.16
N LEU A 138 4.19 6.34 -0.04
CA LEU A 138 5.22 5.29 0.00
C LEU A 138 4.63 3.89 0.16
N PHE A 139 3.48 3.75 0.82
CA PHE A 139 2.82 2.47 1.06
C PHE A 139 2.42 1.78 -0.25
N TRP A 140 1.72 2.48 -1.14
CA TRP A 140 1.19 1.85 -2.35
C TRP A 140 2.27 1.30 -3.29
N PRO A 141 3.34 2.04 -3.63
CA PRO A 141 4.45 1.49 -4.42
C PRO A 141 5.12 0.29 -3.75
N GLY A 142 5.32 0.35 -2.42
CA GLY A 142 5.90 -0.75 -1.67
C GLY A 142 5.03 -2.02 -1.72
N LEU A 143 3.72 -1.87 -1.53
CA LEU A 143 2.77 -2.98 -1.61
C LEU A 143 2.66 -3.54 -3.04
N THR A 144 2.64 -2.67 -4.06
CA THR A 144 2.67 -3.06 -5.48
C THR A 144 3.90 -3.91 -5.79
N LEU A 145 5.08 -3.52 -5.30
CA LEU A 145 6.31 -4.27 -5.50
C LEU A 145 6.23 -5.67 -4.87
N LEU A 146 5.69 -5.78 -3.66
CA LEU A 146 5.49 -7.08 -3.01
C LEU A 146 4.51 -7.97 -3.79
N HIS A 147 3.43 -7.40 -4.33
CA HIS A 147 2.52 -8.13 -5.20
C HIS A 147 3.18 -8.60 -6.49
N LEU A 148 4.00 -7.76 -7.12
CA LEU A 148 4.76 -8.15 -8.31
C LEU A 148 5.74 -9.30 -8.04
N ILE A 149 6.42 -9.28 -6.89
CA ILE A 149 7.30 -10.38 -6.46
C ILE A 149 6.50 -11.68 -6.32
N SER A 150 5.34 -11.64 -5.65
CA SER A 150 4.49 -12.82 -5.46
C SER A 150 3.97 -13.35 -6.79
N LEU A 151 3.39 -12.48 -7.63
CA LEU A 151 2.91 -12.85 -8.97
C LEU A 151 4.02 -13.49 -9.80
N PHE A 152 5.23 -12.92 -9.78
CA PHE A 152 6.36 -13.49 -10.50
C PHE A 152 6.71 -14.89 -9.99
N GLN A 153 6.77 -15.08 -8.67
CA GLN A 153 7.10 -16.37 -8.08
C GLN A 153 6.03 -17.44 -8.34
N ASP A 154 4.76 -17.10 -8.18
CA ASP A 154 3.64 -18.04 -8.35
C ASP A 154 3.50 -18.53 -9.80
N ASN A 155 3.88 -17.71 -10.77
CA ASN A 155 3.71 -17.99 -12.19
C ASN A 155 4.97 -18.52 -12.89
N TYR A 156 6.17 -18.11 -12.45
CA TYR A 156 7.41 -18.38 -13.19
C TYR A 156 8.43 -19.20 -12.40
N THR A 157 8.12 -19.60 -11.16
CA THR A 157 9.02 -20.40 -10.34
C THR A 157 8.34 -21.65 -9.79
N ASN A 158 9.15 -22.63 -9.38
CA ASN A 158 8.67 -23.83 -8.69
C ASN A 158 8.39 -23.58 -7.20
N TRP A 159 8.53 -22.33 -6.74
CA TRP A 159 8.45 -21.91 -5.35
C TRP A 159 7.31 -20.91 -5.13
N PRO A 160 6.06 -21.35 -5.27
CA PRO A 160 4.92 -20.46 -5.11
C PRO A 160 4.76 -19.97 -3.67
N VAL A 161 4.34 -18.72 -3.56
CA VAL A 161 3.91 -18.06 -2.33
C VAL A 161 2.43 -18.35 -2.08
N ILE A 162 1.55 -18.12 -3.06
CA ILE A 162 0.11 -18.38 -2.98
C ILE A 162 -0.28 -19.25 -4.18
N LYS A 163 -0.52 -20.54 -3.97
CA LYS A 163 -0.99 -21.43 -5.04
C LYS A 163 -1.95 -22.47 -4.53
N SER A 164 -3.04 -22.66 -5.26
CA SER A 164 -3.98 -23.75 -5.08
C SER A 164 -4.13 -24.50 -6.39
N VAL A 165 -4.07 -25.83 -6.34
CA VAL A 165 -4.22 -26.69 -7.52
C VAL A 165 -5.58 -26.49 -8.19
N GLU A 166 -6.61 -26.15 -7.40
CA GLU A 166 -7.98 -25.99 -7.88
C GLU A 166 -8.29 -24.56 -8.34
N TYR A 167 -7.64 -23.55 -7.74
CA TYR A 167 -7.98 -22.13 -7.92
C TYR A 167 -6.87 -21.29 -8.56
N ASP A 168 -5.87 -21.91 -9.18
CA ASP A 168 -4.68 -21.24 -9.76
C ASP A 168 -5.03 -20.08 -10.71
N SER A 169 -6.01 -20.29 -11.59
CA SER A 169 -6.45 -19.26 -12.54
C SER A 169 -7.14 -18.07 -11.85
N GLN A 170 -7.92 -18.33 -10.80
CA GLN A 170 -8.61 -17.29 -10.03
C GLN A 170 -7.60 -16.46 -9.22
N ILE A 171 -6.66 -17.13 -8.55
CA ILE A 171 -5.57 -16.49 -7.79
C ILE A 171 -4.81 -15.53 -8.70
N LYS A 172 -4.37 -16.00 -9.86
CA LYS A 172 -3.65 -15.18 -10.84
C LYS A 172 -4.44 -13.93 -11.26
N VAL A 173 -5.73 -14.09 -11.57
CA VAL A 173 -6.60 -12.95 -11.94
C VAL A 173 -6.66 -11.94 -10.79
N ILE A 174 -6.88 -12.39 -9.55
CA ILE A 174 -6.94 -11.52 -8.37
C ILE A 174 -5.62 -10.78 -8.15
N GLU A 175 -4.48 -11.46 -8.30
CA GLU A 175 -3.15 -10.82 -8.18
C GLU A 175 -2.96 -9.69 -9.20
N PHE A 176 -3.34 -9.92 -10.47
CA PHE A 176 -3.31 -8.86 -11.48
C PHE A 176 -4.23 -7.69 -11.12
N PHE A 177 -5.43 -7.96 -10.62
CA PHE A 177 -6.35 -6.92 -10.17
C PHE A 177 -5.81 -6.15 -8.95
N LEU A 178 -5.15 -6.82 -8.00
CA LEU A 178 -4.52 -6.16 -6.85
C LEU A 178 -3.38 -5.24 -7.28
N ILE A 179 -2.53 -5.67 -8.21
CA ILE A 179 -1.44 -4.86 -8.78
C ILE A 179 -2.03 -3.65 -9.54
N GLY A 180 -2.98 -3.88 -10.44
CA GLY A 180 -3.61 -2.79 -11.20
C GLY A 180 -4.29 -1.78 -10.29
N ASN A 181 -5.04 -2.24 -9.29
CA ASN A 181 -5.74 -1.38 -8.35
C ASN A 181 -4.76 -0.61 -7.43
N SER A 182 -3.68 -1.24 -6.94
CA SER A 182 -2.67 -0.54 -6.12
C SER A 182 -1.93 0.55 -6.91
N ILE A 183 -1.59 0.30 -8.18
CA ILE A 183 -1.03 1.32 -9.08
C ILE A 183 -2.04 2.45 -9.30
N SER A 184 -3.31 2.13 -9.55
CA SER A 184 -4.36 3.13 -9.75
C SER A 184 -4.55 4.00 -8.51
N ILE A 185 -4.57 3.41 -7.32
CA ILE A 185 -4.67 4.15 -6.05
C ILE A 185 -3.46 5.08 -5.91
N PHE A 186 -2.23 4.56 -6.10
CA PHE A 186 -1.03 5.40 -6.05
C PHE A 186 -1.10 6.59 -7.01
N TRP A 187 -1.54 6.37 -8.24
CA TRP A 187 -1.69 7.45 -9.22
C TRP A 187 -2.71 8.50 -8.77
N MET A 188 -3.84 8.08 -8.20
CA MET A 188 -4.84 9.01 -7.64
C MET A 188 -4.34 9.77 -6.41
N GLU A 189 -3.50 9.16 -5.57
CA GLU A 189 -2.83 9.82 -4.44
C GLU A 189 -1.82 10.87 -4.90
N PHE A 190 -1.01 10.52 -5.90
CA PHE A 190 0.06 11.36 -6.41
C PHE A 190 -0.45 12.51 -7.29
N SER A 191 -1.54 12.30 -8.00
CA SER A 191 -2.10 13.30 -8.92
C SER A 191 -2.73 14.47 -8.18
N LYS A 192 -2.17 15.67 -8.36
CA LYS A 192 -2.70 16.95 -7.84
C LYS A 192 -4.09 17.30 -8.36
N ASP A 193 -4.51 16.71 -9.47
CA ASP A 193 -5.83 16.92 -10.03
C ASP A 193 -6.91 16.10 -9.33
N ILE A 194 -6.53 14.97 -8.75
CA ILE A 194 -7.46 14.01 -8.14
C ILE A 194 -7.43 14.14 -6.63
N TRP A 195 -6.24 14.15 -6.04
CA TRP A 195 -6.04 14.40 -4.63
C TRP A 195 -6.14 15.90 -4.37
N ARG A 196 -7.11 16.31 -3.57
CA ARG A 196 -7.24 17.69 -3.11
C ARG A 196 -7.70 17.74 -1.65
N PRO A 197 -7.20 18.70 -0.86
CA PRO A 197 -7.73 18.95 0.47
C PRO A 197 -9.18 19.42 0.40
N ASN A 198 -9.91 19.28 1.51
CA ASN A 198 -11.27 19.80 1.65
C ASN A 198 -11.30 21.30 1.32
N SER A 199 -12.37 21.75 0.65
CA SER A 199 -12.56 23.16 0.28
C SER A 199 -12.50 24.10 1.49
N GLU A 200 -13.05 23.69 2.64
CA GLU A 200 -13.02 24.48 3.87
C GLU A 200 -11.60 24.58 4.46
N LEU A 201 -10.84 23.48 4.42
CA LEU A 201 -9.43 23.47 4.83
C LEU A 201 -8.61 24.44 3.98
N THR A 202 -8.81 24.38 2.66
CA THR A 202 -8.15 25.25 1.68
C THR A 202 -8.45 26.73 1.97
N LEU A 203 -9.73 27.04 2.21
CA LEU A 203 -10.16 28.40 2.53
C LEU A 203 -9.54 28.90 3.84
N GLN A 204 -9.50 28.06 4.87
CA GLN A 204 -8.92 28.43 6.17
C GLN A 204 -7.42 28.71 6.06
N TYR A 205 -6.67 27.85 5.38
CA TYR A 205 -5.23 28.05 5.15
C TYR A 205 -4.95 29.34 4.36
N THR A 206 -5.82 29.67 3.41
CA THR A 206 -5.71 30.91 2.63
C THR A 206 -6.00 32.14 3.52
N LYS A 207 -7.04 32.08 4.35
CA LYS A 207 -7.43 33.18 5.27
C LYS A 207 -6.38 33.43 6.35
N ASP A 208 -5.74 32.38 6.85
CA ASP A 208 -4.71 32.47 7.88
C ASP A 208 -3.34 32.90 7.32
N GLY A 209 -3.24 33.22 6.02
CA GLY A 209 -1.99 33.59 5.37
C GLY A 209 -0.98 32.43 5.28
N ARG A 210 -1.47 31.18 5.25
CA ARG A 210 -0.67 29.94 5.17
C ARG A 210 -0.88 29.21 3.84
N ALA A 211 -1.16 29.95 2.78
CA ALA A 211 -1.49 29.39 1.47
C ALA A 211 -0.31 28.59 0.87
N GLU A 212 0.92 28.97 1.20
CA GLU A 212 2.15 28.29 0.79
C GLU A 212 2.18 26.81 1.20
N LYS A 213 1.56 26.45 2.35
CA LYS A 213 1.49 25.07 2.83
C LYS A 213 0.61 24.16 1.97
N LEU A 214 -0.28 24.72 1.15
CA LEU A 214 -1.08 23.96 0.18
C LEU A 214 -0.26 23.56 -1.06
N CYS A 215 0.88 24.22 -1.27
CA CYS A 215 1.75 24.02 -2.43
C CYS A 215 3.08 23.35 -2.05
N GLU A 216 3.27 22.94 -0.80
CA GLU A 216 4.48 22.24 -0.37
C GLU A 216 4.65 20.92 -1.16
N PRO A 217 5.88 20.61 -1.61
CA PRO A 217 6.14 19.38 -2.33
C PRO A 217 5.95 18.17 -1.40
N ASN A 218 5.27 17.14 -1.89
CA ASN A 218 5.19 15.88 -1.16
C ASN A 218 6.52 15.10 -1.22
N VAL A 219 6.65 14.00 -0.46
CA VAL A 219 7.89 13.21 -0.42
C VAL A 219 8.36 12.72 -1.80
N ILE A 220 7.44 12.32 -2.68
CA ILE A 220 7.79 11.82 -4.01
C ILE A 220 8.30 12.97 -4.89
N GLU A 221 7.65 14.13 -4.83
CA GLU A 221 8.11 15.32 -5.55
C GLU A 221 9.47 15.81 -5.06
N THR A 222 9.72 15.68 -3.75
CA THR A 222 11.01 16.00 -3.14
C THR A 222 12.12 15.05 -3.62
N ILE A 223 11.85 13.73 -3.65
CA ILE A 223 12.82 12.72 -4.13
C ILE A 223 13.10 12.88 -5.62
N THR A 224 12.07 13.16 -6.42
CA THR A 224 12.17 13.26 -7.88
C THR A 224 12.53 14.65 -8.39
N PHE A 225 12.62 15.64 -7.49
CA PHE A 225 12.79 17.06 -7.81
C PHE A 225 11.73 17.63 -8.77
N SER A 226 10.56 17.00 -8.87
CA SER A 226 9.53 17.39 -9.84
C SER A 226 8.92 18.76 -9.55
N TRP A 227 9.02 19.25 -8.31
CA TRP A 227 8.62 20.61 -7.93
C TRP A 227 9.42 21.70 -8.67
N MET A 228 10.64 21.40 -9.12
CA MET A 228 11.46 22.34 -9.90
C MET A 228 10.97 22.51 -11.33
N ASN A 229 10.13 21.60 -11.84
CA ASN A 229 9.68 21.62 -13.23
C ASN A 229 8.95 22.93 -13.58
N GLU A 230 8.17 23.48 -12.65
CA GLU A 230 7.47 24.75 -12.87
C GLU A 230 8.45 25.92 -13.01
N LEU A 231 9.50 25.96 -12.17
CA LEU A 231 10.55 26.97 -12.23
C LEU A 231 11.35 26.87 -13.55
N ILE A 232 11.71 25.64 -13.93
CA ILE A 232 12.40 25.37 -15.20
C ILE A 232 11.53 25.86 -16.37
N MET A 233 10.27 25.41 -16.45
CA MET A 233 9.35 25.77 -17.54
C MET A 233 9.07 27.28 -17.62
N THR A 234 9.06 27.97 -16.48
CA THR A 234 8.88 29.43 -16.44
C THR A 234 10.14 30.17 -16.89
N SER A 235 11.33 29.65 -16.57
CA SER A 235 12.61 30.24 -17.00
C SER A 235 12.90 30.10 -18.50
N TYR A 236 12.26 29.14 -19.17
CA TYR A 236 12.37 28.94 -20.63
C TYR A 236 11.43 29.84 -21.45
N LYS A 237 10.47 30.51 -20.82
CA LYS A 237 9.56 31.47 -21.47
C LYS A 237 10.16 32.87 -21.46
#